data_AF-A0A482ZKZ5-F1
#
_entry.id   AF-A0A482ZKZ5-F1
#
_cell.length_a   1.000
_cell.length_b   1.000
_cell.length_c   1.000
_cell.angle_alpha   90.00
_cell.angle_beta   90.00
_cell.angle_gamma   90.00
#
_symmetry.space_group_name_H-M   'P 1'
#
loop_
_entity.id
_entity.type
_entity.pdbx_description
1 polymer ?
#
loop_
_entity_poly.entity_id
_entity_poly.type
_entity_poly.pdbx_seq_one_letter_code
_entity_poly.pdbx_strand_id
1 'polypeptide(L)' 'MKIIYTEQAKNQLQNIKVYISKDNKKNAIKYLLAIKQKIEILGDFPYIGVINTTINTSNIRDLIVFGYKRPLHKYE' A
#
# COMPACT_ATOMS: atom_id res chain seq x y z
N MET A 1 -14.55 -4.74 10.21
CA MET A 1 -14.33 -5.66 9.07
C MET A 1 -13.04 -6.44 9.26
N LYS A 2 -12.94 -7.72 8.85
CA LYS A 2 -11.70 -8.51 9.02
C LYS A 2 -10.76 -8.31 7.82
N ILE A 3 -9.55 -7.83 8.07
CA ILE A 3 -8.53 -7.63 7.03
C ILE A 3 -7.79 -8.95 6.80
N ILE A 4 -7.77 -9.41 5.54
CA ILE A 4 -7.08 -10.63 5.13
C ILE A 4 -5.98 -10.24 4.13
N TYR A 5 -4.76 -10.69 4.40
CA TYR A 5 -3.62 -10.45 3.52
C TYR A 5 -3.39 -11.66 2.62
N THR A 6 -3.24 -11.43 1.33
CA THR A 6 -2.76 -12.46 0.41
C THR A 6 -1.28 -12.75 0.67
N GLU A 7 -0.83 -13.95 0.29
CA GLU A 7 0.59 -14.32 0.39
C GLU A 7 1.49 -13.37 -0.43
N GLN A 8 1.01 -12.96 -1.61
CA GLN A 8 1.71 -11.96 -2.42
C GLN A 8 1.88 -10.63 -1.66
N ALA A 9 0.84 -10.14 -0.99
CA ALA A 9 0.93 -8.91 -0.20
C ALA A 9 1.94 -9.02 0.95
N LYS A 10 1.97 -10.15 1.66
CA LYS A 10 2.96 -10.41 2.73
C LYS A 10 4.39 -10.38 2.17
N ASN A 11 4.62 -11.04 1.05
CA ASN A 11 5.93 -11.07 0.39
C ASN A 11 6.36 -9.67 -0.07
N GLN A 12 5.44 -8.85 -0.60
CA GLN A 12 5.72 -7.47 -0.99
C GLN A 12 6.11 -6.61 0.23
N LEU A 13 5.39 -6.70 1.35
CA LEU A 13 5.75 -5.99 2.59
C LEU A 13 7.15 -6.39 3.09
N GLN A 14 7.47 -7.68 3.05
CA GLN A 14 8.79 -8.17 3.41
C GLN A 14 9.89 -7.62 2.48
N ASN A 15 9.64 -7.60 1.17
CA ASN A 15 10.58 -7.05 0.20
C ASN A 15 10.84 -5.55 0.41
N ILE A 16 9.79 -4.76 0.67
CA ILE A 16 9.89 -3.33 0.99
C ILE A 16 10.76 -3.14 2.24
N LYS A 17 10.50 -3.91 3.31
CA LYS A 17 11.31 -3.86 4.53
C LYS A 17 12.77 -4.16 4.24
N VAL A 18 13.05 -5.25 3.54
CA VAL A 18 14.42 -5.68 3.20
C VAL A 18 15.12 -4.60 2.39
N TYR A 19 14.43 -4.01 1.41
CA TYR A 19 14.99 -2.96 0.56
C TYR A 19 15.36 -1.70 1.37
N ILE A 20 14.42 -1.15 2.14
CA ILE A 20 14.67 0.05 2.97
C ILE A 20 15.72 -0.23 4.05
N SER A 21 15.76 -1.46 4.58
CA SER A 21 16.74 -1.86 5.61
C SER A 21 18.19 -1.82 5.12
N LYS A 22 18.43 -1.85 3.80
CA LYS A 22 19.77 -1.69 3.22
C LYS A 22 20.33 -0.29 3.49
N ASP A 23 19.46 0.72 3.55
CA ASP A 23 19.81 2.09 3.87
C ASP A 23 19.71 2.34 5.38
N ASN A 24 18.51 2.15 5.95
CA ASN A 24 18.28 2.42 7.38
C ASN A 24 17.22 1.48 7.97
N LYS A 25 17.67 0.60 8.87
CA LYS A 25 16.81 -0.38 9.56
C LYS A 25 15.70 0.26 10.41
N LYS A 26 15.97 1.39 11.08
CA LYS A 26 14.96 2.11 11.88
C LYS A 26 13.88 2.69 10.98
N ASN A 27 14.27 3.26 9.85
CA ASN A 27 13.33 3.77 8.85
C ASN A 27 12.49 2.64 8.26
N ALA A 28 13.07 1.47 7.96
CA ALA A 28 12.32 0.33 7.46
C ALA A 28 11.19 -0.11 8.40
N ILE A 29 11.44 -0.11 9.71
CA ILE A 29 10.42 -0.41 10.73
C ILE A 29 9.34 0.68 10.74
N LYS A 30 9.74 1.95 10.74
CA LYS A 30 8.80 3.09 10.72
C LYS A 30 7.89 3.06 9.49
N TYR A 31 8.44 2.75 8.31
CA TYR A 31 7.70 2.60 7.07
C TYR A 31 6.68 1.46 7.14
N LEU A 32 7.10 0.28 7.60
CA LEU A 32 6.16 -0.83 7.77
C LEU A 32 5.03 -0.51 8.76
N LEU A 33 5.36 0.15 9.87
CA LEU A 33 4.36 0.53 10.86
C LEU A 33 3.33 1.50 10.28
N ALA A 34 3.77 2.50 9.51
CA ALA A 34 2.87 3.44 8.85
C ALA A 34 1.95 2.76 7.82
N ILE A 35 2.48 1.79 7.04
CA ILE A 35 1.66 0.98 6.13
C ILE A 35 0.60 0.20 6.92
N LYS A 36 1.00 -0.46 8.00
CA LYS A 36 0.10 -1.25 8.85
C LYS A 36 -1.02 -0.37 9.43
N GLN A 37 -0.68 0.78 9.99
CA GLN A 37 -1.67 1.72 10.55
C GLN A 37 -2.68 2.17 9.50
N LYS A 38 -2.22 2.47 8.28
CA LYS A 38 -3.13 2.83 7.17
C LYS A 38 -4.05 1.69 6.78
N ILE A 39 -3.57 0.46 6.79
CA ILE A 39 -4.38 -0.72 6.48
C ILE A 39 -5.41 -0.95 7.58
N GLU A 40 -5.05 -0.80 8.85
CA GLU A 40 -5.97 -0.97 9.99
C GLU A 40 -7.18 -0.04 9.91
N ILE A 41 -7.02 1.18 9.38
CA ILE A 41 -8.12 2.12 9.11
C ILE A 41 -9.18 1.52 8.17
N LEU A 42 -8.83 0.58 7.28
CA LEU A 42 -9.80 -0.13 6.43
C LEU A 42 -10.79 -0.99 7.23
N GLY A 43 -10.43 -1.38 8.46
CA GLY A 43 -11.31 -2.09 9.36
C GLY A 43 -12.57 -1.29 9.71
N ASP A 44 -12.40 0.03 9.84
CA ASP A 44 -13.41 1.01 10.22
C ASP A 44 -13.99 1.75 9.00
N PHE A 45 -13.15 2.01 7.99
CA PHE A 45 -13.51 2.76 6.78
C PHE A 45 -13.21 1.96 5.51
N PRO A 46 -14.03 0.93 5.19
CA PRO A 46 -13.76 0.03 4.06
C PRO A 46 -13.79 0.71 2.68
N TYR A 47 -14.45 1.86 2.57
CA TYR A 47 -14.61 2.61 1.31
C TYR A 47 -13.71 3.84 1.18
N ILE A 48 -12.74 4.02 2.07
CA ILE A 48 -11.83 5.18 2.05
C ILE A 48 -10.90 5.23 0.82
N GLY A 49 -10.70 4.09 0.16
CA GLY A 49 -9.90 4.00 -1.07
C GLY A 49 -10.67 4.47 -2.31
N VAL A 50 -9.93 5.00 -3.29
CA VAL A 50 -10.46 5.41 -4.60
C VAL A 50 -10.60 4.17 -5.49
N ILE A 51 -11.67 4.07 -6.28
CA ILE A 51 -11.83 2.98 -7.24
C ILE A 51 -10.65 2.99 -8.21
N ASN A 52 -10.02 1.82 -8.38
CA ASN A 52 -8.87 1.69 -9.27
C ASN A 52 -9.36 1.75 -10.73
N THR A 53 -9.01 2.84 -11.42
CA THR A 53 -9.42 3.07 -12.81
C THR A 53 -8.57 2.30 -13.83
N THR A 54 -7.43 1.72 -13.41
CA THR A 54 -6.50 0.99 -14.28
C THR A 54 -6.89 -0.46 -14.45
N ILE A 55 -7.34 -1.13 -13.37
CA ILE A 55 -7.76 -2.54 -13.39
C ILE A 55 -9.24 -2.67 -13.80
N ASN A 56 -9.94 -1.53 -14.00
CA ASN A 56 -11.32 -1.42 -14.47
C ASN A 56 -12.30 -2.40 -13.80
N THR A 57 -12.09 -2.67 -12.52
CA THR A 57 -12.92 -3.55 -11.70
C THR A 57 -13.39 -2.74 -10.50
N SER A 58 -14.71 -2.57 -10.37
CA SER A 58 -15.36 -1.77 -9.32
C SER A 58 -15.06 -2.24 -7.90
N ASN A 59 -14.58 -3.48 -7.74
CA ASN A 59 -14.26 -4.10 -6.45
C ASN A 59 -12.82 -3.85 -5.98
N ILE A 60 -11.97 -3.24 -6.82
CA ILE A 60 -10.58 -2.94 -6.47
C ILE A 60 -10.45 -1.45 -6.17
N ARG A 61 -9.87 -1.14 -5.01
CA ARG A 61 -9.67 0.23 -4.52
C ARG A 61 -8.22 0.47 -4.16
N ASP A 62 -7.71 1.64 -4.52
CA ASP A 62 -6.38 2.10 -4.18
C ASP A 62 -6.41 2.87 -2.86
N LEU A 63 -5.59 2.41 -1.90
CA LEU A 63 -5.33 3.13 -0.65
C LEU A 63 -3.94 3.76 -0.72
N ILE A 64 -3.89 5.09 -0.75
CA ILE A 64 -2.64 5.85 -0.79
C ILE A 64 -2.08 5.99 0.64
N VAL A 65 -0.92 5.40 0.90
CA VAL A 65 -0.24 5.41 2.21
C VAL A 65 0.75 6.56 2.34
N PHE A 66 1.60 6.78 1.34
CA PHE A 66 2.69 7.77 1.38
C PHE A 66 2.58 8.89 0.33
N GLY A 67 1.40 9.06 -0.29
CA GLY A 67 1.11 10.27 -1.08
C GLY A 67 1.79 10.39 -2.44
N TYR A 68 2.39 9.34 -3.01
CA TYR A 68 2.99 9.41 -4.34
C TYR A 68 2.08 8.77 -5.39
N LYS A 69 1.36 9.62 -6.15
CA LYS A 69 0.76 9.25 -7.44
C LYS A 69 1.54 9.98 -8.52
N ARG A 70 2.49 9.31 -9.19
CA ARG A 70 3.21 9.88 -10.32
C ARG A 70 2.42 9.58 -11.60
N PRO A 71 1.71 10.54 -12.21
CA PRO A 71 1.18 10.33 -13.55
C PRO A 71 2.36 10.15 -14.51
N LEU A 72 2.39 9.01 -15.21
CA LEU A 72 3.26 8.86 -16.38
C LEU A 72 2.52 9.53 -17.54
N HIS A 73 2.98 10.71 -17.94
CA HIS A 73 2.61 11.25 -19.25
C HIS A 73 3.29 10.38 -20.31
N LYS A 74 2.50 9.87 -21.26
CA LYS A 74 3.03 9.33 -22.51
C LYS A 74 3.74 10.49 -23.20
N TYR A 75 5.04 10.36 -23.43
CA TYR A 75 5.67 11.15 -24.47
C TYR A 75 5.16 10.56 -25.80
N GLU A 76 4.41 11.39 -26.54
CA GLU A 76 4.10 11.16 -27.96
C GLU A 76 5.38 11.27 -28.80
#